data_AF-A0A671LGH7-F1
#
_entry.id   AF-A0A671LGH7-F1
#
_cell.length_a   1.000
_cell.length_b   1.000
_cell.length_c   1.000
_cell.angle_alpha   90.00
_cell.angle_beta   90.00
_cell.angle_gamma   90.00
#
_symmetry.space_group_name_H-M   'P 1'
#
loop_
_entity.id
_entity.type
_entity.pdbx_description
1 polymer ?
#
loop_
_entity_poly.entity_id
_entity_poly.type
_entity_poly.pdbx_seq_one_letter_code
_entity_poly.pdbx_strand_id
1 'polypeptide(L)'
;KNDVARQLSPFTNILQLKNITVTRNQLTMASEIERVQINDITSADFFSLALDESTDICNTAQLSIVGRYVSGDIIREAILPMKLTTKGEEVLKVFMDFATEKKLPLDKLVSVCTDGAPSMVGKRKGFVSLLCEQEKRHILHYHCALHQQALCAQSCGPELRDVISLVIRVVNFIVARALNEHHLLLHSNVRWLSKGRVLARFAACLDEVKAFLEKKGITHPELTDQDWLCKFYYLVDITGHLNQLNVRMQGHGNTFFSLYTAFLTMFGSTYTCEQSFSHMNNIKSNQRSVLTDESLNACMKLNSTTYEPDYKAISKKMQSQKSH
;
A
#
# COMPACT_ATOMS: atom_id res chain seq x y z
N LYS A 1 -23.80 -31.96 -44.41
CA LYS A 1 -23.71 -30.55 -44.83
C LYS A 1 -25.12 -29.96 -44.88
N ASN A 2 -25.63 -29.62 -43.71
CA ASN A 2 -26.74 -28.70 -43.44
C ASN A 2 -26.73 -28.54 -41.90
N ASP A 3 -26.97 -27.31 -41.44
CA ASP A 3 -27.35 -26.94 -40.07
C ASP A 3 -26.34 -27.02 -38.92
N VAL A 4 -25.14 -26.43 -39.08
CA VAL A 4 -24.32 -25.97 -37.92
C VAL A 4 -23.78 -24.53 -38.09
N ALA A 5 -23.96 -23.87 -39.24
CA ALA A 5 -23.40 -22.53 -39.49
C ALA A 5 -24.31 -21.35 -39.09
N ARG A 6 -25.40 -21.57 -38.35
CA ARG A 6 -26.37 -20.52 -37.97
C ARG A 6 -26.47 -20.22 -36.46
N GLN A 7 -25.47 -20.61 -35.68
CA GLN A 7 -25.38 -20.27 -34.25
C GLN A 7 -23.97 -19.83 -33.80
N LEU A 8 -23.25 -19.08 -34.65
CA LEU A 8 -22.11 -18.28 -34.20
C LEU A 8 -22.47 -16.80 -34.25
N SER A 9 -23.21 -16.44 -33.19
CA SER A 9 -23.24 -15.19 -32.44
C SER A 9 -23.30 -13.82 -33.16
N PRO A 10 -24.14 -12.88 -32.69
CA PRO A 10 -24.11 -11.45 -33.08
C PRO A 10 -22.83 -10.68 -32.66
N PHE A 11 -21.72 -11.37 -32.35
CA PHE A 11 -20.47 -10.79 -31.86
C PHE A 11 -19.41 -10.53 -32.95
N THR A 12 -19.59 -11.01 -34.18
CA THR A 12 -18.62 -10.82 -35.26
C THR A 12 -18.73 -9.49 -36.01
N ASN A 13 -19.74 -8.67 -35.73
CA ASN A 13 -19.90 -7.33 -36.33
C ASN A 13 -19.30 -6.17 -35.50
N ILE A 14 -18.61 -6.44 -34.38
CA ILE A 14 -17.93 -5.41 -33.57
C ILE A 14 -16.53 -5.07 -34.14
N LEU A 15 -16.10 -5.74 -35.20
CA LEU A 15 -14.71 -5.69 -35.67
C LEU A 15 -14.43 -4.75 -36.86
N GLN A 16 -15.28 -3.75 -37.11
CA GLN A 16 -14.96 -2.61 -38.00
C GLN A 16 -15.66 -1.30 -37.60
N LEU A 17 -15.58 -0.89 -36.34
CA LEU A 17 -15.89 0.51 -36.01
C LEU A 17 -14.67 1.37 -36.35
N LYS A 18 -14.83 2.32 -37.29
CA LYS A 18 -13.81 3.34 -37.56
C LYS A 18 -13.43 4.02 -36.25
N ASN A 19 -12.15 4.35 -36.04
CA ASN A 19 -11.64 5.01 -34.82
C ASN A 19 -12.53 6.18 -34.36
N ILE A 20 -13.09 6.95 -35.30
CA ILE A 20 -14.00 8.07 -35.04
C ILE A 20 -15.28 7.61 -34.30
N THR A 21 -15.88 6.49 -34.70
CA THR A 21 -17.10 5.96 -34.07
C THR A 21 -16.79 5.39 -32.68
N VAL A 22 -15.63 4.74 -32.50
CA VAL A 22 -15.18 4.26 -31.18
C VAL A 22 -14.95 5.44 -30.23
N THR A 23 -14.20 6.46 -30.67
CA THR A 23 -13.94 7.66 -29.86
C THR A 23 -15.23 8.40 -29.52
N ARG A 24 -16.16 8.54 -30.48
CA ARG A 24 -17.45 9.20 -30.22
C ARG A 24 -18.27 8.44 -29.17
N ASN A 25 -18.34 7.11 -29.28
CA ASN A 25 -19.05 6.29 -28.31
C ASN A 25 -18.42 6.37 -26.92
N GLN A 26 -17.09 6.36 -26.81
CA GLN A 26 -16.37 6.54 -25.55
C GLN A 26 -16.70 7.89 -24.90
N LEU A 27 -16.72 8.98 -25.68
CA LEU A 27 -17.07 10.30 -25.17
C LEU A 27 -18.52 10.36 -24.67
N THR A 28 -19.47 9.79 -25.40
CA THR A 28 -20.87 9.72 -24.98
C THR A 28 -21.04 8.89 -23.70
N MET A 29 -20.37 7.75 -23.59
CA MET A 29 -20.40 6.93 -22.38
C MET A 29 -19.76 7.67 -21.19
N ALA A 30 -18.62 8.33 -21.41
CA ALA A 30 -17.95 9.11 -20.37
C ALA A 30 -18.83 10.27 -19.89
N SER A 31 -19.51 10.99 -20.78
CA SER A 31 -20.43 12.07 -20.40
C SER A 31 -21.62 11.57 -19.60
N GLU A 32 -22.17 10.40 -19.92
CA GLU A 32 -23.25 9.80 -19.12
C GLU A 32 -22.75 9.37 -17.73
N ILE A 33 -21.57 8.76 -17.65
CA ILE A 33 -20.95 8.38 -16.36
C ILE A 33 -20.69 9.62 -15.51
N GLU A 34 -20.09 10.66 -16.07
CA GLU A 34 -19.85 11.92 -15.38
C GLU A 34 -21.16 12.51 -14.85
N ARG A 35 -22.20 12.57 -15.69
CA ARG A 35 -23.52 13.08 -15.29
C ARG A 35 -24.09 12.30 -14.09
N VAL A 36 -24.01 10.98 -14.11
CA VAL A 36 -24.47 10.13 -12.99
C VAL A 36 -23.63 10.39 -11.74
N GLN A 37 -22.32 10.43 -11.86
CA GLN A 37 -21.41 10.69 -10.73
C GLN A 37 -21.65 12.05 -10.08
N ILE A 38 -21.86 13.11 -10.87
CA ILE A 38 -22.16 14.45 -10.36
C ILE A 38 -23.51 14.48 -9.64
N ASN A 39 -24.53 13.81 -10.19
CA ASN A 39 -25.83 13.70 -9.53
C ASN A 39 -25.73 12.98 -8.19
N ASP A 40 -24.97 11.89 -8.13
CA ASP A 40 -24.76 11.13 -6.89
C ASP A 40 -23.99 11.96 -5.85
N ILE A 41 -22.90 12.64 -6.24
CA ILE A 41 -22.14 13.53 -5.34
C ILE A 41 -23.04 14.64 -4.79
N THR A 42 -23.88 15.23 -5.64
CA THR A 42 -24.78 16.32 -5.24
C THR A 42 -25.83 15.83 -4.24
N SER A 43 -26.31 14.60 -4.43
CA SER A 43 -27.32 13.96 -3.58
C SER A 43 -26.74 13.43 -2.26
N ALA A 44 -25.45 13.09 -2.22
CA ALA A 44 -24.78 12.64 -1.00
C ALA A 44 -24.85 13.71 0.10
N ASP A 45 -24.88 13.27 1.36
CA ASP A 45 -24.85 14.19 2.52
C ASP A 45 -23.50 14.91 2.61
N PHE A 46 -22.42 14.17 2.35
CA PHE A 46 -21.04 14.66 2.40
C PHE A 46 -20.17 13.94 1.36
N PHE A 47 -19.10 14.61 0.95
CA PHE A 47 -18.07 14.00 0.13
C PHE A 47 -16.67 14.50 0.50
N SER A 48 -15.67 13.76 0.07
CA SER A 48 -14.25 14.06 0.26
C SER A 48 -13.54 14.07 -1.09
N LEU A 49 -12.38 14.73 -1.15
CA LEU A 49 -11.50 14.73 -2.32
C LEU A 49 -10.20 14.00 -2.01
N ALA A 50 -9.66 13.32 -3.01
CA ALA A 50 -8.28 12.87 -3.05
C ALA A 50 -7.61 13.44 -4.30
N LEU A 51 -6.43 14.04 -4.13
CA LEU A 51 -5.64 14.59 -5.22
C LEU A 51 -4.29 13.90 -5.25
N ASP A 52 -3.90 13.44 -6.43
CA ASP A 52 -2.59 12.83 -6.67
C ASP A 52 -2.02 13.33 -8.00
N GLU A 53 -0.71 13.56 -8.03
CA GLU A 53 0.01 14.02 -9.21
C GLU A 53 0.96 12.92 -9.69
N SER A 54 0.99 12.69 -11.00
CA SER A 54 1.96 11.80 -11.62
C SER A 54 2.48 12.37 -12.93
N THR A 55 3.54 11.79 -13.49
CA THR A 55 4.06 12.20 -14.80
C THR A 55 3.75 11.14 -15.86
N ASP A 56 3.29 11.58 -17.02
CA ASP A 56 3.09 10.69 -18.16
C ASP A 56 4.41 10.28 -18.86
N ILE A 57 4.30 9.47 -19.91
CA ILE A 57 5.45 9.00 -20.69
C ILE A 57 6.23 10.12 -21.38
N CYS A 58 5.64 11.31 -21.51
CA CYS A 58 6.26 12.51 -22.07
C CYS A 58 6.85 13.42 -20.97
N ASN A 59 6.93 12.95 -19.72
CA ASN A 59 7.33 13.71 -18.53
C ASN A 59 6.45 14.93 -18.25
N THR A 60 5.18 14.90 -18.68
CA THR A 60 4.22 15.96 -18.37
C THR A 60 3.49 15.60 -17.10
N ALA A 61 3.41 16.54 -16.15
CA ALA A 61 2.63 16.36 -14.93
C ALA A 61 1.13 16.23 -15.25
N GLN A 62 0.48 15.30 -14.59
CA GLN A 62 -0.94 14.95 -14.71
C GLN A 62 -1.52 14.91 -13.30
N LEU A 63 -2.45 15.81 -13.03
CA LEU A 63 -3.22 15.81 -11.80
C LEU A 63 -4.46 14.93 -11.95
N SER A 64 -4.71 14.04 -11.00
CA SER A 64 -5.97 13.34 -10.84
C SER A 64 -6.70 13.83 -9.59
N ILE A 65 -7.98 14.15 -9.73
CA ILE A 65 -8.85 14.50 -8.61
C ILE A 65 -9.92 13.42 -8.52
N VAL A 66 -10.10 12.83 -7.35
CA VAL A 66 -11.11 11.80 -7.09
C VAL A 66 -12.06 12.30 -6.00
N GLY A 67 -13.35 12.37 -6.32
CA GLY A 67 -14.42 12.58 -5.36
C GLY A 67 -14.86 11.26 -4.74
N ARG A 68 -14.87 11.18 -3.42
CA ARG A 68 -15.32 10.01 -2.66
C ARG A 68 -16.55 10.36 -1.83
N TYR A 69 -17.62 9.59 -1.99
CA TYR A 69 -18.92 9.88 -1.39
C TYR A 69 -19.67 8.57 -1.09
N VAL A 70 -20.78 8.70 -0.37
CA VAL A 70 -21.68 7.59 -0.04
C VAL A 70 -22.96 7.75 -0.85
N SER A 71 -23.36 6.69 -1.56
CA SER A 71 -24.61 6.62 -2.32
C SER A 71 -25.36 5.35 -1.87
N GLY A 72 -26.44 5.54 -1.11
CA GLY A 72 -27.04 4.46 -0.31
C GLY A 72 -26.06 3.99 0.77
N ASP A 73 -25.81 2.69 0.84
CA ASP A 73 -24.82 2.09 1.77
C ASP A 73 -23.46 1.81 1.10
N ILE A 74 -23.23 2.32 -0.10
CA ILE A 74 -22.05 2.02 -0.91
C ILE A 74 -21.15 3.25 -1.02
N ILE A 75 -19.88 3.05 -0.70
CA ILE A 75 -18.83 4.03 -0.96
C ILE A 75 -18.50 4.02 -2.44
N ARG A 76 -18.57 5.19 -3.08
CA ARG A 76 -18.26 5.39 -4.50
C ARG A 76 -17.15 6.40 -4.68
N GLU A 77 -16.46 6.27 -5.80
CA GLU A 77 -15.36 7.13 -6.23
C GLU A 77 -15.67 7.63 -7.65
N ALA A 78 -15.44 8.91 -7.91
CA ALA A 78 -15.62 9.54 -9.21
C ALA A 78 -14.36 10.30 -9.58
N ILE A 79 -13.87 10.08 -10.80
CA ILE A 79 -12.73 10.82 -11.34
C ILE A 79 -13.26 12.17 -11.83
N LEU A 80 -12.73 13.25 -11.26
CA LEU A 80 -12.99 14.64 -11.65
C LEU A 80 -11.88 15.11 -12.65
N PRO A 81 -11.85 16.38 -13.09
CA PRO A 81 -11.07 16.75 -14.27
C PRO A 81 -9.57 16.52 -14.06
N MET A 82 -8.94 15.89 -15.05
CA MET A 82 -7.49 15.76 -15.12
C MET A 82 -6.89 16.96 -15.86
N LYS A 83 -5.79 17.52 -15.33
CA LYS A 83 -5.10 18.68 -15.93
C LYS A 83 -3.58 18.58 -15.81
N LEU A 84 -2.93 19.31 -16.70
CA LEU A 84 -1.48 19.50 -16.75
C LEU A 84 -1.06 20.67 -15.86
N THR A 85 -0.95 20.49 -14.55
CA THR A 85 -0.43 21.53 -13.64
C THR A 85 0.15 20.94 -12.37
N THR A 86 1.10 21.67 -11.76
CA THR A 86 1.79 21.31 -10.52
C THR A 86 1.64 22.39 -9.43
N LYS A 87 0.98 23.52 -9.72
CA LYS A 87 0.88 24.68 -8.80
C LYS A 87 -0.47 24.72 -8.11
N GLY A 88 -0.48 24.89 -6.79
CA GLY A 88 -1.71 24.91 -5.99
C GLY A 88 -2.76 25.94 -6.43
N GLU A 89 -2.33 27.12 -6.88
CA GLU A 89 -3.21 28.18 -7.41
C GLU A 89 -3.95 27.73 -8.69
N GLU A 90 -3.25 27.04 -9.59
CA GLU A 90 -3.82 26.52 -10.84
C GLU A 90 -4.73 25.31 -10.57
N VAL A 91 -4.33 24.44 -9.64
CA VAL A 91 -5.15 23.31 -9.17
C VAL A 91 -6.48 23.81 -8.59
N LEU A 92 -6.44 24.85 -7.75
CA LEU A 92 -7.64 25.47 -7.20
C LEU A 92 -8.53 26.01 -8.30
N LYS A 93 -7.96 26.80 -9.22
CA LYS A 93 -8.73 27.40 -10.32
C LYS A 93 -9.46 26.32 -11.12
N VAL A 94 -8.75 25.27 -11.54
CA VAL A 94 -9.34 24.14 -12.29
C VAL A 94 -10.47 23.49 -11.51
N PHE A 95 -10.26 23.23 -10.22
CA PHE A 95 -11.27 22.60 -9.38
C PHE A 95 -12.50 23.50 -9.21
N MET A 96 -12.31 24.80 -8.98
CA MET A 96 -13.42 25.75 -8.78
C MET A 96 -14.19 26.00 -10.07
N ASP A 97 -13.52 26.09 -11.22
CA ASP A 97 -14.16 26.21 -12.54
C ASP A 97 -15.09 25.00 -12.77
N PHE A 98 -14.59 23.79 -12.50
CA PHE A 98 -15.37 22.55 -12.59
C PHE A 98 -16.51 22.50 -11.58
N ALA A 99 -16.25 22.84 -10.31
CA ALA A 99 -17.28 22.85 -9.27
C ALA A 99 -18.41 23.83 -9.59
N THR A 100 -18.07 24.98 -10.17
CA THR A 100 -19.05 25.98 -10.63
C THR A 100 -19.84 25.48 -11.83
N GLU A 101 -19.17 24.93 -12.86
CA GLU A 101 -19.81 24.37 -14.05
C GLU A 101 -20.81 23.27 -13.69
N LYS A 102 -20.40 22.35 -12.82
CA LYS A 102 -21.21 21.19 -12.40
C LYS A 102 -22.13 21.48 -11.22
N LYS A 103 -22.08 22.69 -10.64
CA LYS A 103 -22.84 23.12 -9.46
C LYS A 103 -22.66 22.17 -8.26
N LEU A 104 -21.42 21.79 -7.99
CA LEU A 104 -21.10 20.93 -6.85
C LEU A 104 -21.40 21.65 -5.52
N PRO A 105 -22.03 20.97 -4.54
CA PRO A 105 -22.34 21.55 -3.24
C PRO A 105 -21.10 21.59 -2.35
N LEU A 106 -20.23 22.59 -2.54
CA LEU A 106 -18.96 22.68 -1.81
C LEU A 106 -19.12 22.83 -0.30
N ASP A 107 -20.29 23.24 0.20
CA ASP A 107 -20.66 23.21 1.61
C ASP A 107 -20.62 21.79 2.22
N LYS A 108 -20.84 20.75 1.40
CA LYS A 108 -20.82 19.34 1.80
C LYS A 108 -19.42 18.69 1.73
N LEU A 109 -18.39 19.42 1.27
CA LEU A 109 -17.02 18.89 1.19
C LEU A 109 -16.39 18.80 2.58
N VAL A 110 -16.16 17.60 3.11
CA VAL A 110 -15.66 17.46 4.51
C VAL A 110 -14.15 17.39 4.60
N SER A 111 -13.49 16.79 3.61
CA SER A 111 -12.05 16.57 3.69
C SER A 111 -11.34 16.48 2.34
N VAL A 112 -10.03 16.73 2.36
CA VAL A 112 -9.12 16.61 1.22
C VAL A 112 -7.92 15.75 1.62
N CYS A 113 -7.58 14.76 0.80
CA CYS A 113 -6.39 13.94 0.92
C CYS A 113 -5.39 14.30 -0.19
N THR A 114 -4.12 14.55 0.14
CA THR A 114 -3.06 14.88 -0.84
C THR A 114 -1.75 14.17 -0.52
N ASP A 115 -0.80 14.15 -1.45
CA ASP A 115 0.57 13.63 -1.29
C ASP A 115 1.47 14.48 -0.35
N GLY A 116 0.94 15.57 0.22
CA GLY A 116 1.69 16.46 1.10
C GLY A 116 2.70 17.36 0.40
N ALA A 117 2.71 17.43 -0.95
CA ALA A 117 3.62 18.31 -1.68
C ALA A 117 3.40 19.80 -1.31
N PRO A 118 4.44 20.65 -1.35
CA PRO A 118 4.31 22.08 -1.04
C PRO A 118 3.24 22.82 -1.87
N SER A 119 3.01 22.38 -3.12
CA SER A 119 1.94 22.88 -3.99
C SER A 119 0.53 22.52 -3.49
N MET A 120 0.38 21.48 -2.68
CA MET A 120 -0.90 21.03 -2.13
C MET A 120 -1.14 21.61 -0.74
N VAL A 121 -0.13 21.58 0.14
CA VAL A 121 -0.29 21.89 1.58
C VAL A 121 0.43 23.17 2.02
N GLY A 122 1.10 23.87 1.11
CA GLY A 122 1.80 25.11 1.43
C GLY A 122 0.89 26.18 2.03
N LYS A 123 1.33 26.86 3.09
CA LYS A 123 0.49 27.82 3.85
C LYS A 123 -0.04 29.00 3.03
N ARG A 124 0.68 29.44 2.00
CA ARG A 124 0.34 30.64 1.21
C ARG A 124 -0.18 30.36 -0.20
N LYS A 125 0.30 29.27 -0.81
CA LYS A 125 0.04 28.92 -2.23
C LYS A 125 -0.35 27.45 -2.41
N GLY A 126 -0.56 26.74 -1.31
CA GLY A 126 -1.01 25.35 -1.34
C GLY A 126 -2.49 25.28 -1.66
N PHE A 127 -2.89 24.34 -2.52
CA PHE A 127 -4.28 24.11 -2.88
C PHE A 127 -5.22 24.06 -1.66
N VAL A 128 -4.87 23.29 -0.62
CA VAL A 128 -5.68 23.13 0.59
C VAL A 128 -5.88 24.45 1.32
N SER A 129 -4.80 25.21 1.51
CA SER A 129 -4.86 26.51 2.18
C SER A 129 -5.76 27.48 1.43
N LEU A 130 -5.58 27.56 0.10
CA LEU A 130 -6.38 28.44 -0.75
C LEU A 130 -7.85 28.02 -0.82
N LEU A 131 -8.13 26.71 -0.81
CA LEU A 131 -9.50 26.19 -0.79
C LEU A 131 -10.21 26.56 0.53
N CYS A 132 -9.54 26.44 1.67
CA CYS A 132 -10.09 26.86 2.95
C CYS A 132 -10.37 28.37 3.00
N GLU A 133 -9.50 29.20 2.40
CA GLU A 133 -9.70 30.64 2.28
C GLU A 133 -10.91 30.98 1.40
N GLN A 134 -11.03 30.31 0.24
CA GLN A 134 -12.13 30.49 -0.71
C GLN A 134 -13.49 30.11 -0.11
N GLU A 135 -13.56 28.94 0.53
CA GLU A 135 -14.77 28.41 1.16
C GLU A 135 -15.07 29.06 2.52
N LYS A 136 -14.16 29.90 3.04
CA LYS A 136 -14.25 30.59 4.33
C LYS A 136 -14.58 29.65 5.50
N ARG A 137 -14.11 28.40 5.40
CA ARG A 137 -14.30 27.37 6.42
C ARG A 137 -13.10 26.44 6.45
N HIS A 138 -12.90 25.82 7.60
CA HIS A 138 -11.88 24.80 7.74
C HIS A 138 -12.33 23.49 7.08
N ILE A 139 -11.53 22.97 6.15
CA ILE A 139 -11.71 21.67 5.53
C ILE A 139 -10.64 20.73 6.08
N LEU A 140 -11.03 19.52 6.50
CA LEU A 140 -10.08 18.56 7.06
C LEU A 140 -9.06 18.14 5.99
N HIS A 141 -7.78 18.20 6.32
CA HIS A 141 -6.72 17.76 5.42
C HIS A 141 -6.02 16.53 5.97
N TYR A 142 -5.79 15.55 5.09
CA TYR A 142 -5.02 14.35 5.38
C TYR A 142 -3.86 14.22 4.40
N HIS A 143 -2.68 13.91 4.91
CA HIS A 143 -1.58 13.43 4.08
C HIS A 143 -1.86 11.97 3.73
N CYS A 144 -1.82 11.63 2.45
CA CYS A 144 -1.98 10.29 1.93
C CYS A 144 -1.11 9.28 2.68
N ALA A 145 -1.75 8.32 3.35
CA ALA A 145 -1.07 7.30 4.15
C ALA A 145 -0.10 6.45 3.32
N LEU A 146 -0.39 6.24 2.03
CA LEU A 146 0.52 5.54 1.10
C LEU A 146 1.81 6.33 0.89
N HIS A 147 1.69 7.64 0.70
CA HIS A 147 2.83 8.54 0.53
C HIS A 147 3.64 8.64 1.82
N GLN A 148 2.99 8.81 2.98
CA GLN A 148 3.68 8.81 4.27
C GLN A 148 4.42 7.50 4.53
N GLN A 149 3.77 6.36 4.29
CA GLN A 149 4.40 5.04 4.41
C GLN A 149 5.64 4.93 3.50
N ALA A 150 5.53 5.37 2.25
CA ALA A 150 6.64 5.36 1.31
C ALA A 150 7.78 6.32 1.70
N LEU A 151 7.47 7.47 2.30
CA LEU A 151 8.45 8.43 2.81
C LEU A 151 9.16 7.91 4.05
N CYS A 152 8.41 7.42 5.04
CA CYS A 152 8.96 6.80 6.25
C CYS A 152 9.90 5.63 5.90
N ALA A 153 9.54 4.83 4.90
CA ALA A 153 10.39 3.74 4.46
C ALA A 153 11.67 4.22 3.76
N GLN A 154 11.67 5.39 3.11
CA GLN A 154 12.87 6.00 2.55
C GLN A 154 13.78 6.63 3.62
N SER A 155 13.26 6.91 4.81
CA SER A 155 14.00 7.50 5.94
C SER A 155 14.85 6.49 6.72
N CYS A 156 15.21 5.35 6.11
CA CYS A 156 16.12 4.38 6.71
C CYS A 156 17.43 5.03 7.18
N GLY A 157 17.90 4.63 8.37
CA GLY A 157 19.17 5.06 8.94
C GLY A 157 20.36 4.73 8.01
N PRO A 158 21.54 5.36 8.24
CA PRO A 158 22.71 5.20 7.39
C PRO A 158 23.07 3.73 7.13
N GLU A 159 23.04 2.89 8.16
CA GLU A 159 23.41 1.48 8.07
C GLU A 159 22.52 0.68 7.11
N LEU A 160 21.21 0.87 7.16
CA LEU A 160 20.26 0.19 6.27
C LEU A 160 20.35 0.74 4.84
N ARG A 161 20.72 2.00 4.68
CA ARG A 161 20.93 2.63 3.38
C ARG A 161 22.12 2.02 2.65
N ASP A 162 23.19 1.71 3.38
CA ASP A 162 24.39 1.09 2.81
C ASP A 162 24.10 -0.32 2.28
N VAL A 163 23.31 -1.10 3.03
CA VAL A 163 22.80 -2.42 2.60
C VAL A 163 22.03 -2.32 1.29
N ILE A 164 21.03 -1.44 1.22
CA ILE A 164 20.21 -1.25 0.01
C ILE A 164 21.07 -0.78 -1.16
N SER A 165 22.01 0.13 -0.91
CA SER A 165 22.89 0.66 -1.93
C SER A 165 23.78 -0.43 -2.52
N LEU A 166 24.33 -1.32 -1.69
CA LEU A 166 25.10 -2.47 -2.17
C LEU A 166 24.23 -3.41 -3.02
N VAL A 167 23.04 -3.80 -2.54
CA VAL A 167 22.13 -4.67 -3.30
C VAL A 167 21.81 -4.06 -4.67
N ILE A 168 21.46 -2.77 -4.72
CA ILE A 168 21.17 -2.07 -5.98
C ILE A 168 22.40 -2.08 -6.90
N ARG A 169 23.60 -1.83 -6.39
CA ARG A 169 24.83 -1.89 -7.19
C ARG A 169 25.04 -3.27 -7.80
N VAL A 170 24.90 -4.33 -7.00
CA VAL A 170 25.06 -5.71 -7.47
C VAL A 170 24.00 -6.07 -8.52
N VAL A 171 22.73 -5.73 -8.26
CA VAL A 171 21.64 -5.98 -9.21
C VAL A 171 21.88 -5.23 -10.52
N ASN A 172 22.23 -3.95 -10.48
CA ASN A 172 22.53 -3.17 -11.68
C ASN A 172 23.73 -3.74 -12.44
N PHE A 173 24.76 -4.22 -11.73
CA PHE A 173 25.90 -4.90 -12.34
C PHE A 173 25.49 -6.18 -13.07
N ILE A 174 24.65 -7.01 -12.44
CA ILE A 174 24.13 -8.24 -13.06
C ILE A 174 23.28 -7.90 -14.29
N VAL A 175 22.33 -6.97 -14.15
CA VAL A 175 21.43 -6.55 -15.24
C VAL A 175 22.21 -5.94 -16.41
N ALA A 176 23.18 -5.08 -16.16
CA ALA A 176 24.01 -4.48 -17.20
C ALA A 176 24.76 -5.53 -18.04
N ARG A 177 25.08 -6.69 -17.45
CA ARG A 177 25.78 -7.78 -18.14
C ARG A 177 24.84 -8.84 -18.70
N ALA A 178 23.64 -8.97 -18.14
CA ALA A 178 22.55 -9.77 -18.68
C ALA A 178 21.87 -9.08 -19.88
N LEU A 179 21.99 -7.76 -20.05
CA LEU A 179 21.43 -7.01 -21.19
C LEU A 179 22.04 -7.34 -22.56
N ASN A 180 22.95 -8.31 -22.65
CA ASN A 180 23.28 -8.97 -23.91
C ASN A 180 22.30 -10.10 -24.29
N GLU A 181 21.48 -10.60 -23.35
CA GLU A 181 20.48 -11.64 -23.56
C GLU A 181 19.23 -11.39 -22.68
N HIS A 182 18.26 -10.69 -23.25
CA HIS A 182 16.86 -10.57 -22.79
C HIS A 182 16.52 -9.56 -21.67
N HIS A 183 15.41 -8.87 -21.94
CA HIS A 183 14.80 -7.77 -21.20
C HIS A 183 14.41 -8.15 -19.76
N LEU A 184 15.32 -8.01 -18.80
CA LEU A 184 14.95 -7.90 -17.39
C LEU A 184 14.47 -6.46 -17.10
N LEU A 185 13.29 -6.39 -16.48
CA LEU A 185 12.59 -5.18 -16.06
C LEU A 185 13.56 -4.09 -15.57
N LEU A 186 13.72 -3.07 -16.40
CA LEU A 186 14.50 -1.88 -16.06
C LEU A 186 13.95 -1.27 -14.78
N HIS A 187 14.86 -1.09 -13.83
CA HIS A 187 14.66 -0.32 -12.62
C HIS A 187 14.25 1.11 -12.98
N SER A 188 12.93 1.38 -12.96
CA SER A 188 12.45 2.74 -12.80
C SER A 188 12.67 3.13 -11.34
N ASN A 189 13.25 4.31 -11.07
CA ASN A 189 13.46 4.92 -9.74
C ASN A 189 12.15 5.18 -8.95
N VAL A 190 11.09 4.43 -9.21
CA VAL A 190 9.72 4.77 -8.90
C VAL A 190 9.26 3.84 -7.78
N ARG A 191 9.36 4.37 -6.55
CA ARG A 191 8.77 3.87 -5.29
C ARG A 191 9.55 2.78 -4.55
N TRP A 192 9.72 2.98 -3.24
CA TRP A 192 10.34 2.06 -2.27
C TRP A 192 9.84 0.61 -2.37
N LEU A 193 8.57 0.40 -2.70
CA LEU A 193 7.97 -0.94 -2.84
C LEU A 193 8.58 -1.76 -3.98
N SER A 194 9.06 -1.10 -5.04
CA SER A 194 9.84 -1.76 -6.08
C SER A 194 11.18 -2.27 -5.53
N LYS A 195 11.82 -1.51 -4.63
CA LYS A 195 13.05 -1.92 -3.93
C LYS A 195 12.79 -3.11 -3.01
N GLY A 196 11.65 -3.17 -2.31
CA GLY A 196 11.27 -4.34 -1.52
C GLY A 196 11.20 -5.63 -2.33
N ARG A 197 10.62 -5.57 -3.54
CA ARG A 197 10.60 -6.73 -4.45
C ARG A 197 12.00 -7.12 -4.93
N VAL A 198 12.87 -6.14 -5.19
CA VAL A 198 14.27 -6.40 -5.55
C VAL A 198 15.00 -7.08 -4.38
N LEU A 199 14.84 -6.59 -3.15
CA LEU A 199 15.44 -7.18 -1.95
C LEU A 199 14.99 -8.62 -1.75
N ALA A 200 13.68 -8.89 -1.83
CA ALA A 200 13.13 -10.24 -1.70
C ALA A 200 13.66 -11.19 -2.79
N ARG A 201 13.76 -10.72 -4.04
CA ARG A 201 14.32 -11.52 -5.13
C ARG A 201 15.82 -11.76 -4.97
N PHE A 202 16.56 -10.74 -4.51
CA PHE A 202 17.99 -10.86 -4.22
C PHE A 202 18.24 -11.87 -3.10
N ALA A 203 17.42 -11.87 -2.05
CA ALA A 203 17.51 -12.84 -0.96
C ALA A 203 17.25 -14.27 -1.44
N ALA A 204 16.23 -14.46 -2.28
CA ALA A 204 15.90 -15.76 -2.86
C ALA A 204 16.95 -16.30 -3.83
N CYS A 205 17.88 -15.45 -4.30
CA CYS A 205 18.93 -15.83 -5.24
C CYS A 205 20.34 -15.52 -4.70
N LEU A 206 20.48 -15.38 -3.37
CA LEU A 206 21.71 -14.85 -2.77
C LEU A 206 22.91 -15.76 -3.05
N ASP A 207 22.72 -17.07 -3.00
CA ASP A 207 23.77 -18.05 -3.24
C ASP A 207 24.20 -18.07 -4.71
N GLU A 208 23.25 -17.98 -5.64
CA GLU A 208 23.52 -17.85 -7.07
C GLU A 208 24.23 -16.54 -7.40
N VAL A 209 23.85 -15.45 -6.73
CA VAL A 209 24.51 -14.14 -6.87
C VAL A 209 25.96 -14.22 -6.38
N LYS A 210 26.21 -14.84 -5.22
CA LYS A 210 27.58 -15.06 -4.70
C LYS A 210 28.42 -15.86 -5.70
N ALA A 211 27.92 -16.99 -6.17
CA ALA A 211 28.61 -17.84 -7.15
C ALA A 211 28.89 -17.10 -8.47
N PHE A 212 27.94 -16.27 -8.94
CA PHE A 212 28.14 -15.46 -10.14
C PHE A 212 29.24 -14.40 -9.96
N LEU A 213 29.25 -13.71 -8.82
CA LEU A 213 30.25 -12.67 -8.51
C LEU A 213 31.65 -13.27 -8.39
N GLU A 214 31.79 -14.42 -7.72
CA GLU A 214 33.05 -15.16 -7.62
C GLU A 214 33.57 -15.56 -8.99
N LYS A 215 32.71 -16.09 -9.88
CA LYS A 215 33.08 -16.42 -11.27
C LYS A 215 33.57 -15.19 -12.06
N LYS A 216 33.13 -13.99 -11.69
CA LYS A 216 33.56 -12.72 -12.31
C LYS A 216 34.76 -12.08 -11.60
N GLY A 217 35.29 -12.71 -10.56
CA GLY A 217 36.42 -12.17 -9.77
C GLY A 217 36.04 -10.92 -8.97
N ILE A 218 34.76 -10.74 -8.64
CA ILE A 218 34.28 -9.62 -7.84
C ILE A 218 33.96 -10.12 -6.43
N THR A 219 34.56 -9.47 -5.44
CA THR A 219 34.34 -9.81 -4.03
C THR A 219 33.56 -8.71 -3.33
N HIS A 220 32.53 -9.12 -2.60
CA HIS A 220 31.78 -8.28 -1.67
C HIS A 220 31.76 -8.97 -0.30
N PRO A 221 32.74 -8.67 0.59
CA PRO A 221 32.82 -9.27 1.93
C PRO A 221 31.52 -9.11 2.73
N GLU A 222 30.77 -8.04 2.46
CA GLU A 222 29.48 -7.74 3.08
C GLU A 222 28.45 -8.85 2.86
N LEU A 223 28.49 -9.56 1.72
CA LEU A 223 27.54 -10.65 1.42
C LEU A 223 27.78 -11.91 2.26
N THR A 224 28.92 -11.98 2.95
CA THR A 224 29.27 -13.06 3.89
C THR A 224 29.30 -12.61 5.34
N ASP A 225 29.25 -11.30 5.57
CA ASP A 225 29.24 -10.70 6.91
C ASP A 225 27.90 -10.91 7.61
N GLN A 226 27.94 -11.44 8.83
CA GLN A 226 26.72 -11.80 9.57
C GLN A 226 25.91 -10.59 10.02
N ASP A 227 26.56 -9.49 10.38
CA ASP A 227 25.87 -8.26 10.78
C ASP A 227 25.14 -7.62 9.58
N TRP A 228 25.83 -7.56 8.44
CA TRP A 228 25.25 -7.10 7.18
C TRP A 228 24.08 -7.99 6.74
N LEU A 229 24.23 -9.31 6.82
CA LEU A 229 23.16 -10.26 6.47
C LEU A 229 21.94 -10.10 7.39
N CYS A 230 22.13 -9.91 8.69
CA CYS A 230 21.03 -9.62 9.62
C CYS A 230 20.27 -8.36 9.19
N LYS A 231 20.98 -7.27 8.88
CA LYS A 231 20.38 -6.01 8.40
C LYS A 231 19.67 -6.19 7.06
N PHE A 232 20.24 -6.98 6.16
CA PHE A 232 19.66 -7.30 4.86
C PHE A 232 18.35 -8.10 4.99
N TYR A 233 18.32 -9.19 5.76
CA TYR A 233 17.10 -9.97 5.96
C TYR A 233 16.04 -9.19 6.73
N TYR A 234 16.43 -8.40 7.73
CA TYR A 234 15.51 -7.45 8.38
C TYR A 234 14.86 -6.50 7.36
N LEU A 235 15.64 -5.96 6.41
CA LEU A 235 15.12 -5.12 5.33
C LEU A 235 14.17 -5.87 4.40
N VAL A 236 14.48 -7.12 4.04
CA VAL A 236 13.60 -7.97 3.24
C VAL A 236 12.25 -8.16 3.94
N ASP A 237 12.26 -8.48 5.23
CA ASP A 237 11.05 -8.73 6.01
C ASP A 237 10.20 -7.46 6.19
N ILE A 238 10.81 -6.36 6.66
CA ILE A 238 10.09 -5.11 6.88
C ILE A 238 9.53 -4.55 5.57
N THR A 239 10.28 -4.63 4.47
CA THR A 239 9.78 -4.18 3.16
C THR A 239 8.67 -5.09 2.63
N GLY A 240 8.71 -6.39 2.96
CA GLY A 240 7.62 -7.34 2.70
C GLY A 240 6.34 -6.94 3.44
N HIS A 241 6.41 -6.67 4.75
CA HIS A 241 5.28 -6.23 5.55
C HIS A 241 4.70 -4.89 5.06
N LEU A 242 5.57 -3.93 4.76
CA LEU A 242 5.17 -2.64 4.21
C LEU A 242 4.48 -2.76 2.85
N ASN A 243 4.93 -3.71 2.01
CA ASN A 243 4.27 -3.98 0.73
C ASN A 243 2.89 -4.64 0.92
N GLN A 244 2.76 -5.57 1.86
CA GLN A 244 1.45 -6.15 2.20
C GLN A 244 0.49 -5.09 2.75
N LEU A 245 0.96 -4.22 3.64
CA LEU A 245 0.17 -3.09 4.13
C LEU A 245 -0.27 -2.21 2.97
N ASN A 246 0.65 -1.81 2.10
CA ASN A 246 0.33 -0.98 0.95
C ASN A 246 -0.75 -1.63 0.06
N VAL A 247 -0.66 -2.94 -0.22
CA VAL A 247 -1.69 -3.66 -0.96
C VAL A 247 -3.02 -3.67 -0.22
N ARG A 248 -3.04 -3.84 1.11
CA ARG A 248 -4.27 -3.79 1.91
C ARG A 248 -4.89 -2.40 1.96
N MET A 249 -4.05 -1.35 1.96
CA MET A 249 -4.50 0.04 1.89
C MET A 249 -5.06 0.39 0.50
N GLN A 250 -4.58 -0.25 -0.56
CA GLN A 250 -5.05 -0.10 -1.93
C GLN A 250 -6.29 -0.98 -2.19
N GLY A 251 -7.46 -0.36 -2.36
CA GLY A 251 -8.67 -1.10 -2.71
C GLY A 251 -9.92 -0.24 -2.67
N HIS A 252 -10.83 -0.43 -3.63
CA HIS A 252 -12.12 0.26 -3.63
C HIS A 252 -12.90 -0.09 -2.36
N GLY A 253 -13.48 0.94 -1.73
CA GLY A 253 -14.30 0.79 -0.52
C GLY A 253 -13.53 0.73 0.80
N ASN A 254 -12.19 0.74 0.79
CA ASN A 254 -11.39 0.77 2.02
C ASN A 254 -11.67 2.03 2.85
N THR A 255 -12.19 1.87 4.06
CA THR A 255 -12.51 2.98 4.97
C THR A 255 -11.30 3.39 5.80
N PHE A 256 -11.39 4.54 6.47
CA PHE A 256 -10.42 4.91 7.52
C PHE A 256 -10.30 3.79 8.57
N PHE A 257 -11.38 3.08 8.89
CA PHE A 257 -11.35 1.96 9.83
C PHE A 257 -10.55 0.76 9.29
N SER A 258 -10.68 0.42 8.01
CA SER A 258 -9.86 -0.66 7.42
C SER A 258 -8.38 -0.28 7.38
N LEU A 259 -8.07 0.99 7.08
CA LEU A 259 -6.71 1.53 7.17
C LEU A 259 -6.17 1.47 8.60
N TYR A 260 -6.92 1.98 9.57
CA TYR A 260 -6.58 1.98 11.00
C TYR A 260 -6.30 0.56 11.50
N THR A 261 -7.17 -0.40 11.15
CA THR A 261 -7.00 -1.81 11.49
C THR A 261 -5.73 -2.37 10.84
N ALA A 262 -5.48 -2.10 9.56
CA ALA A 262 -4.29 -2.57 8.86
C ALA A 262 -3.00 -1.99 9.47
N PHE A 263 -2.99 -0.71 9.85
CA PHE A 263 -1.84 -0.08 10.51
C PHE A 263 -1.55 -0.65 11.90
N LEU A 264 -2.56 -0.79 12.75
CA LEU A 264 -2.38 -1.30 14.11
C LEU A 264 -2.03 -2.79 14.16
N THR A 265 -2.52 -3.58 13.19
CA THR A 265 -2.24 -5.02 13.14
C THR A 265 -0.83 -5.35 12.66
N MET A 266 -0.07 -4.41 12.07
CA MET A 266 1.31 -4.67 11.65
C MET A 266 2.26 -4.99 12.82
N PHE A 267 1.95 -4.55 14.05
CA PHE A 267 2.81 -4.77 15.22
C PHE A 267 2.05 -5.05 16.54
N GLY A 268 0.74 -5.34 16.49
CA GLY A 268 -0.01 -5.68 17.70
C GLY A 268 0.38 -7.03 18.32
N SER A 269 0.78 -8.00 17.49
CA SER A 269 1.11 -9.36 17.94
C SER A 269 2.55 -9.52 18.41
N THR A 270 3.49 -8.65 18.01
CA THR A 270 4.86 -8.67 18.56
C THR A 270 4.87 -8.27 20.03
N TYR A 271 3.96 -7.40 20.48
CA TYR A 271 3.73 -7.17 21.92
C TYR A 271 3.36 -8.47 22.63
N THR A 272 2.53 -9.33 22.02
CA THR A 272 2.21 -10.65 22.60
C THR A 272 3.44 -11.55 22.64
N CYS A 273 4.32 -11.49 21.63
CA CYS A 273 5.61 -12.18 21.64
C CYS A 273 6.57 -11.63 22.71
N GLU A 274 6.71 -10.32 22.86
CA GLU A 274 7.55 -9.67 23.86
C GLU A 274 7.06 -9.90 25.29
N GLN A 275 5.74 -9.81 25.52
CA GLN A 275 5.11 -10.23 26.77
C GLN A 275 5.37 -11.71 27.02
N SER A 276 5.20 -12.57 26.01
CA SER A 276 5.50 -13.99 26.12
C SER A 276 6.97 -14.23 26.51
N PHE A 277 7.93 -13.52 25.92
CA PHE A 277 9.35 -13.63 26.28
C PHE A 277 9.63 -13.11 27.71
N SER A 278 8.94 -12.06 28.16
CA SER A 278 9.02 -11.59 29.55
C SER A 278 8.47 -12.62 30.54
N HIS A 279 7.32 -13.23 30.24
CA HIS A 279 6.76 -14.33 31.03
C HIS A 279 7.67 -15.55 31.02
N MET A 280 8.26 -15.91 29.88
CA MET A 280 9.24 -16.98 29.76
C MET A 280 10.44 -16.75 30.69
N ASN A 281 10.98 -15.53 30.70
CA ASN A 281 12.09 -15.15 31.56
C ASN A 281 11.73 -15.21 33.05
N ASN A 282 10.50 -14.81 33.42
CA ASN A 282 9.99 -14.92 34.78
C ASN A 282 9.71 -16.38 35.22
N ILE A 283 9.24 -17.23 34.30
CA ILE A 283 9.02 -18.67 34.55
C ILE A 283 10.37 -19.36 34.77
N LYS A 284 11.35 -19.10 33.90
CA LYS A 284 12.70 -19.66 34.01
C LYS A 284 13.52 -19.08 35.17
N SER A 285 13.16 -17.91 35.72
CA SER A 285 13.84 -17.30 36.87
C SER A 285 13.29 -17.78 38.22
N ASN A 286 11.97 -17.98 38.33
CA ASN A 286 11.30 -18.40 39.57
C ASN A 286 11.30 -19.92 39.77
N GLN A 287 11.33 -20.71 38.70
CA GLN A 287 11.48 -22.17 38.75
C GLN A 287 12.69 -22.58 37.90
N ARG A 288 13.65 -23.24 38.56
CA ARG A 288 15.00 -23.58 38.10
C ARG A 288 15.09 -24.09 36.64
N SER A 289 16.30 -23.94 36.10
CA SER A 289 16.89 -24.30 34.79
C SER A 289 16.64 -25.70 34.18
N VAL A 290 15.61 -26.46 34.60
CA VAL A 290 15.34 -27.84 34.16
C VAL A 290 13.85 -28.03 33.83
N LEU A 291 13.29 -27.14 33.00
CA LEU A 291 11.98 -27.40 32.37
C LEU A 291 12.21 -28.05 31.01
N THR A 292 11.43 -29.08 30.70
CA THR A 292 11.36 -29.63 29.34
C THR A 292 10.62 -28.66 28.43
N ASP A 293 10.92 -28.69 27.13
CA ASP A 293 10.28 -27.79 26.14
C ASP A 293 8.75 -27.92 26.14
N GLU A 294 8.22 -29.12 26.36
CA GLU A 294 6.78 -29.36 26.48
C GLU A 294 6.16 -28.65 27.69
N SER A 295 6.82 -28.72 28.83
CA SER A 295 6.36 -28.09 30.08
C SER A 295 6.43 -26.56 29.97
N LEU A 296 7.52 -26.05 29.40
CA LEU A 296 7.68 -24.62 29.15
C LEU A 296 6.59 -24.11 28.19
N ASN A 297 6.33 -24.85 27.09
CA ASN A 297 5.31 -24.49 26.13
C ASN A 297 3.90 -24.52 26.74
N ALA A 298 3.60 -25.48 27.62
CA ALA A 298 2.34 -25.53 28.36
C ALA A 298 2.16 -24.31 29.28
N CYS A 299 3.19 -23.95 30.06
CA CYS A 299 3.15 -22.77 30.92
C CYS A 299 3.03 -21.46 30.13
N MET A 300 3.72 -21.36 29.00
CA MET A 300 3.62 -20.22 28.09
C MET A 300 2.20 -20.07 27.54
N LYS A 301 1.59 -21.18 27.09
CA LYS A 301 0.20 -21.18 26.60
C LYS A 301 -0.80 -20.75 27.66
N LEU A 302 -0.64 -21.18 28.91
CA LEU A 302 -1.52 -20.82 30.01
C LEU A 302 -1.38 -19.35 30.43
N ASN A 303 -0.19 -18.77 30.32
CA ASN A 303 0.06 -17.38 30.74
C ASN A 303 -0.19 -16.35 29.62
N SER A 304 -0.03 -16.73 28.36
CA SER A 304 -0.18 -15.81 27.21
C SER A 304 -1.59 -15.83 26.59
N THR A 305 -2.53 -16.62 27.11
CA THR A 305 -3.89 -16.75 26.60
C THR A 305 -4.89 -15.95 27.43
N THR A 306 -5.92 -15.39 26.78
CA THR A 306 -7.09 -14.79 27.45
C THR A 306 -8.22 -15.80 27.68
N TYR A 307 -8.07 -17.03 27.19
CA TYR A 307 -9.05 -18.11 27.36
C TYR A 307 -8.85 -18.84 28.69
N GLU A 308 -9.92 -19.01 29.46
CA GLU A 308 -9.89 -19.80 30.68
C GLU A 308 -10.06 -21.30 30.37
N PRO A 309 -9.24 -22.18 30.97
CA PRO A 309 -9.45 -23.62 30.90
C PRO A 309 -10.82 -24.02 31.48
N ASP A 310 -11.54 -24.93 30.83
CA ASP A 310 -12.76 -25.50 31.41
C ASP A 310 -12.41 -26.47 32.55
N TYR A 311 -12.23 -25.90 33.74
CA TYR A 311 -11.87 -26.64 34.95
C TYR A 311 -12.89 -27.73 35.32
N LYS A 312 -14.18 -27.56 34.95
CA LYS A 312 -15.24 -28.54 35.25
C LYS A 312 -15.14 -29.76 34.33
N ALA A 313 -14.81 -29.56 33.05
CA ALA A 313 -14.57 -30.67 32.13
C ALA A 313 -13.25 -31.39 32.42
N ILE A 314 -12.20 -30.65 32.80
CA ILE A 314 -10.88 -31.21 33.12
C ILE A 314 -10.93 -32.04 34.41
N SER A 315 -11.54 -31.52 35.48
CA SER A 315 -11.65 -32.22 36.77
C SER A 315 -12.39 -33.56 36.66
N LYS A 316 -13.40 -33.67 35.79
CA LYS A 316 -14.11 -34.94 35.52
C LYS A 316 -13.24 -36.00 34.85
N LYS A 317 -12.15 -35.61 34.18
CA LYS A 317 -11.23 -36.52 33.48
C LYS A 317 -9.96 -36.83 34.27
N MET A 318 -9.65 -36.06 35.31
CA MET A 318 -8.48 -36.31 36.17
C MET A 318 -8.77 -37.46 37.12
N GLN A 319 -7.97 -38.53 37.05
CA GLN A 319 -8.01 -39.60 38.05
C GLN A 319 -7.46 -39.06 39.37
N SER A 320 -8.30 -39.03 40.41
CA SER A 320 -7.86 -38.72 41.77
C SER A 320 -6.94 -39.84 42.27
N GLN A 321 -5.66 -39.56 42.49
CA GLN A 321 -4.85 -40.45 43.30
C GLN A 321 -5.31 -40.32 44.76
N LYS A 322 -5.86 -41.41 45.31
CA LYS A 322 -6.12 -41.48 46.76
C LYS A 322 -4.76 -41.57 47.44
N SER A 323 -4.45 -40.59 48.28
CA SER A 323 -3.33 -40.71 49.21
C SER A 323 -3.60 -41.91 50.12
N HIS A 324 -2.61 -42.79 50.26
CA HIS A 324 -2.59 -43.82 51.30
C HIS A 324 -2.32 -43.21 52.66
#